data_AF-A0A3C0KEU5-F1
#
_entry.id   AF-A0A3C0KEU5-F1
#
_cell.length_a   1.000
_cell.length_b   1.000
_cell.length_c   1.000
_cell.angle_alpha   90.00
_cell.angle_beta   90.00
_cell.angle_gamma   90.00
#
_symmetry.space_group_name_H-M   'P 1'
#
loop_
_entity.id
_entity.type
_entity.pdbx_description
1 polymer ?
#
loop_
_entity_poly.entity_id
_entity_poly.type
_entity_poly.pdbx_seq_one_letter_code
_entity_poly.pdbx_strand_id
1 'polypeptide(L)'
;MRHPRAIRRLFGGLLLRTRPPGRITPRPHPRWRHALALAAACALAHGPLAAQEAASSTGTPPDIKASDPLMAFIKEMEHMHGGRTLCFGPGMSLAQVRDNVIHYLAATGHRGDATAEMVARTLWQLFPCPFTPYRKELRLATREQIEGVWLYPESSHKLRYGPTVARVSPYGDGQRPVRCEVIGLYAGGEHRVLVTMDAKPCQVRTAADMEAQRRLYPPVVAWHLADRGRLVVTRADVPDHVEEWDTYVVTEPFTWDGVAFERGDLLAYLRRARDNEVGASVQFRHLKRLP
;
A
#
# COMPACT_ATOMS: atom_id res chain seq x y z
N MET A 1 -6.12 66.26 11.60
CA MET A 1 -4.80 66.26 10.92
C MET A 1 -4.01 65.02 11.35
N ARG A 2 -3.57 64.23 10.37
CA ARG A 2 -2.40 63.32 10.33
C ARG A 2 -2.12 62.37 11.52
N HIS A 3 -2.33 61.08 11.25
CA HIS A 3 -1.44 59.97 11.68
C HIS A 3 0.00 60.19 11.14
N PRO A 4 1.06 59.66 11.80
CA PRO A 4 1.43 58.25 11.61
C PRO A 4 2.15 57.49 12.76
N ARG A 5 1.93 56.16 12.73
CA ARG A 5 2.77 54.98 13.04
C ARG A 5 4.18 55.16 13.65
N ALA A 6 4.52 54.28 14.60
CA ALA A 6 5.72 53.42 14.50
C ALA A 6 5.72 52.23 15.50
N ILE A 7 5.92 51.04 14.94
CA ILE A 7 6.21 49.76 15.59
C ILE A 7 7.74 49.58 15.60
N ARG A 8 8.33 49.17 16.73
CA ARG A 8 9.69 48.57 16.83
C ARG A 8 9.57 47.34 17.75
N ARG A 9 9.57 46.11 17.22
CA ARG A 9 10.73 45.24 16.94
C ARG A 9 11.75 45.16 18.09
N LEU A 10 11.68 44.06 18.85
CA LEU A 10 12.81 43.48 19.57
C LEU A 10 12.94 42.02 19.11
N PHE A 11 13.93 41.78 18.24
CA PHE A 11 14.49 40.47 17.96
C PHE A 11 15.83 40.41 18.70
N GLY A 12 15.91 39.59 19.75
CA GLY A 12 17.18 39.19 20.37
C GLY A 12 17.60 37.86 19.76
N GLY A 13 18.69 37.87 18.99
CA GLY A 13 19.22 36.71 18.30
C GLY A 13 19.89 35.71 19.24
N LEU A 14 19.61 34.42 19.00
CA LEU A 14 20.42 33.31 19.47
C LEU A 14 21.05 32.64 18.25
N LEU A 15 22.35 32.86 18.07
CA LEU A 15 23.19 32.19 17.08
C LEU A 15 23.37 30.72 17.50
N LEU A 16 22.64 29.80 16.88
CA LEU A 16 22.93 28.38 16.94
C LEU A 16 23.70 27.96 15.68
N ARG A 17 24.96 27.56 15.91
CA ARG A 17 25.86 26.93 14.94
C ARG A 17 25.15 25.81 14.19
N THR A 18 25.06 25.94 12.87
CA THR A 18 24.65 24.85 11.98
C THR A 18 25.80 23.84 11.87
N ARG A 19 25.56 22.59 12.30
CA ARG A 19 26.35 21.43 11.85
C ARG A 19 25.87 21.06 10.45
N PRO A 20 26.77 20.65 9.53
CA PRO A 20 26.35 20.18 8.21
C PRO A 20 25.52 18.89 8.36
N PRO A 21 24.53 18.66 7.46
CA PRO A 21 23.75 17.44 7.50
C PRO A 21 24.65 16.24 7.22
N GLY A 22 24.79 15.38 8.23
CA GLY A 22 25.39 14.06 8.05
C GLY A 22 24.53 13.24 7.11
N ARG A 23 25.16 12.63 6.10
CA ARG A 23 24.57 11.53 5.31
C ARG A 23 24.12 10.44 6.27
N ILE A 24 22.81 10.27 6.43
CA ILE A 24 22.25 9.08 7.06
C ILE A 24 22.10 8.06 5.93
N THR A 25 23.07 7.15 5.83
CA THR A 25 22.90 5.91 5.08
C THR A 25 21.77 5.10 5.75
N PRO A 26 20.76 4.62 5.00
CA PRO A 26 19.73 3.77 5.58
C PRO A 26 20.39 2.52 6.20
N ARG A 27 20.21 2.34 7.51
CA ARG A 27 20.61 1.11 8.19
C ARG A 27 19.60 0.02 7.81
N PRO A 28 20.03 -1.17 7.37
CA PRO A 28 19.12 -2.28 7.13
C PRO A 28 18.43 -2.68 8.45
N HIS A 29 17.12 -2.90 8.39
CA HIS A 29 16.29 -3.29 9.54
C HIS A 29 16.80 -4.59 10.18
N PRO A 30 16.88 -4.67 11.53
CA PRO A 30 17.48 -5.81 12.24
C PRO A 30 16.71 -7.14 12.11
N ARG A 31 15.47 -7.13 11.60
CA ARG A 31 14.67 -8.35 11.37
C ARG A 31 15.02 -9.14 10.10
N TRP A 32 15.89 -8.60 9.24
CA TRP A 32 16.25 -9.23 7.96
C TRP A 32 17.53 -10.06 8.00
N ARG A 33 18.22 -10.11 9.15
CA ARG A 33 19.52 -10.79 9.30
C ARG A 33 19.46 -12.32 9.29
N HIS A 34 18.27 -12.93 9.23
CA HIS A 34 18.10 -14.38 9.27
C HIS A 34 17.56 -14.98 7.95
N ALA A 35 17.40 -14.17 6.90
CA ALA A 35 17.12 -14.71 5.56
C ALA A 35 18.44 -15.09 4.90
N LEU A 36 18.79 -16.39 4.98
CA LEU A 36 19.90 -16.99 4.25
C LEU A 36 19.89 -16.58 2.78
N ALA A 37 21.10 -16.43 2.22
CA ALA A 37 21.36 -16.18 0.81
C ALA A 37 20.62 -17.20 -0.08
N LEU A 38 19.51 -16.78 -0.70
CA LEU A 38 18.83 -17.50 -1.75
C LEU A 38 19.25 -16.89 -3.09
N ALA A 39 20.28 -17.48 -3.71
CA ALA A 39 20.53 -17.28 -5.13
C ALA A 39 19.49 -18.09 -5.90
N ALA A 40 18.42 -17.43 -6.36
CA ALA A 40 17.38 -18.05 -7.15
C ALA A 40 17.88 -18.31 -8.59
N ALA A 41 18.55 -19.44 -8.82
CA ALA A 41 18.85 -19.90 -10.17
C ALA A 41 17.56 -20.33 -10.88
N CYS A 42 16.87 -19.39 -11.54
CA CYS A 42 15.82 -19.72 -12.51
C CYS A 42 16.47 -20.31 -13.76
N ALA A 43 16.67 -21.63 -13.80
CA ALA A 43 16.98 -22.34 -15.04
C ALA A 43 15.74 -22.32 -15.94
N LEU A 44 15.68 -21.32 -16.83
CA LEU A 44 14.73 -21.26 -17.93
C LEU A 44 15.12 -22.33 -18.97
N ALA A 45 14.37 -23.43 -19.01
CA ALA A 45 14.39 -24.34 -20.14
C ALA A 45 13.90 -23.62 -21.41
N HIS A 46 14.84 -23.13 -22.22
CA HIS A 46 14.61 -22.79 -23.62
C HIS A 46 15.34 -23.84 -24.46
N GLY A 47 14.61 -24.80 -25.02
CA GLY A 47 15.10 -25.60 -26.16
C GLY A 47 14.77 -24.86 -27.46
N PRO A 48 15.66 -24.95 -28.46
CA PRO A 48 15.32 -25.79 -29.60
C PRO A 48 16.38 -26.88 -29.88
N LEU A 49 15.94 -27.92 -30.58
CA LEU A 49 16.69 -29.10 -31.02
C LEU A 49 18.00 -28.75 -31.75
N ALA A 50 19.11 -29.40 -31.37
CA ALA A 50 20.09 -29.98 -32.31
C ALA A 50 21.10 -30.92 -31.58
N ALA A 51 21.13 -32.18 -32.04
CA ALA A 51 22.23 -33.14 -32.17
C ALA A 51 23.30 -33.36 -31.06
N GLN A 52 23.31 -34.62 -30.58
CA GLN A 52 24.45 -35.55 -30.33
C GLN A 52 25.72 -35.05 -29.62
N GLU A 53 26.04 -35.67 -28.47
CA GLU A 53 27.01 -36.79 -28.41
C GLU A 53 26.98 -37.49 -27.05
N ALA A 54 27.18 -38.81 -27.09
CA ALA A 54 27.17 -39.70 -25.94
C ALA A 54 28.53 -39.69 -25.23
N ALA A 55 28.52 -39.55 -23.90
CA ALA A 55 29.57 -40.06 -23.04
C ALA A 55 28.96 -40.44 -21.67
N SER A 56 28.72 -41.74 -21.48
CA SER A 56 28.51 -42.34 -20.17
C SER A 56 29.83 -42.37 -19.42
N SER A 57 29.89 -41.75 -18.23
CA SER A 57 30.55 -42.39 -17.08
C SER A 57 30.20 -41.69 -15.76
N THR A 58 29.58 -42.49 -14.89
CA THR A 58 29.86 -42.59 -13.44
C THR A 58 29.60 -41.38 -12.54
N GLY A 59 28.65 -41.56 -11.63
CA GLY A 59 28.81 -41.08 -10.26
C GLY A 59 27.78 -40.07 -9.79
N THR A 60 26.66 -40.60 -9.30
CA THR A 60 25.70 -39.96 -8.37
C THR A 60 24.68 -38.98 -8.98
N PRO A 61 23.38 -39.36 -9.08
CA PRO A 61 22.31 -38.39 -9.12
C PRO A 61 21.92 -38.00 -7.68
N PRO A 62 21.89 -36.71 -7.33
CA PRO A 62 21.46 -36.25 -6.02
C PRO A 62 19.94 -36.36 -5.93
N ASP A 63 19.42 -37.48 -5.43
CA ASP A 63 17.98 -37.61 -5.14
C ASP A 63 17.67 -37.07 -3.73
N ILE A 64 17.97 -35.79 -3.53
CA ILE A 64 17.22 -34.95 -2.61
C ILE A 64 16.35 -34.13 -3.53
N LYS A 65 15.06 -34.44 -3.63
CA LYS A 65 14.05 -33.57 -4.26
C LYS A 65 14.31 -32.14 -3.79
N ALA A 66 14.97 -31.33 -4.62
CA ALA A 66 15.30 -29.96 -4.27
C ALA A 66 13.96 -29.27 -4.06
N SER A 67 13.61 -29.04 -2.79
CA SER A 67 12.39 -28.35 -2.41
C SER A 67 12.41 -27.02 -3.14
N ASP A 68 11.38 -26.72 -3.94
CA ASP A 68 11.27 -25.45 -4.64
C ASP A 68 11.42 -24.30 -3.62
N PRO A 69 12.56 -23.57 -3.62
CA PRO A 69 12.85 -22.62 -2.56
C PRO A 69 11.88 -21.44 -2.55
N LEU A 70 11.39 -21.05 -3.73
CA LEU A 70 10.38 -20.00 -3.87
C LEU A 70 9.04 -20.47 -3.27
N MET A 71 8.62 -21.71 -3.56
CA MET A 71 7.41 -22.27 -2.97
C MET A 71 7.49 -22.32 -1.44
N ALA A 72 8.62 -22.77 -0.90
CA ALA A 72 8.86 -22.79 0.54
C ALA A 72 8.78 -21.38 1.16
N PHE A 73 9.38 -20.40 0.51
CA PHE A 73 9.31 -19.00 0.94
C PHE A 73 7.90 -18.42 0.88
N ILE A 74 7.13 -18.69 -0.18
CA ILE A 74 5.73 -18.26 -0.30
C ILE A 74 4.88 -18.86 0.83
N LYS A 75 5.08 -20.15 1.14
CA LYS A 75 4.38 -20.83 2.24
C LYS A 75 4.73 -20.21 3.60
N GLU A 76 5.99 -19.86 3.81
CA GLU A 76 6.42 -19.17 5.04
C GLU A 76 5.80 -17.77 5.15
N MET A 77 5.77 -17.02 4.05
CA MET A 77 5.10 -15.72 4.00
C MET A 77 3.60 -15.83 4.28
N GLU A 78 2.92 -16.83 3.73
CA GLU A 78 1.52 -17.14 4.04
C GLU A 78 1.34 -17.44 5.52
N HIS A 79 2.20 -18.28 6.11
CA HIS A 79 2.12 -18.63 7.51
C HIS A 79 2.28 -17.40 8.43
N MET A 80 3.25 -16.53 8.16
CA MET A 80 3.55 -15.37 9.00
C MET A 80 2.58 -14.18 8.80
N HIS A 81 2.13 -13.97 7.56
CA HIS A 81 1.43 -12.74 7.15
C HIS A 81 0.01 -12.97 6.62
N GLY A 82 -0.38 -14.23 6.42
CA GLY A 82 -1.70 -14.66 5.96
C GLY A 82 -2.83 -14.07 6.80
N GLY A 83 -3.80 -13.46 6.14
CA GLY A 83 -4.93 -12.80 6.79
C GLY A 83 -4.57 -11.53 7.57
N ARG A 84 -3.30 -11.13 7.66
CA ARG A 84 -2.87 -9.91 8.33
C ARG A 84 -2.58 -8.80 7.34
N THR A 85 -1.65 -9.07 6.43
CA THR A 85 -1.18 -8.14 5.39
C THR A 85 -1.12 -8.81 4.01
N LEU A 86 -1.19 -10.15 3.97
CA LEU A 86 -1.16 -10.98 2.78
C LEU A 86 -2.44 -11.84 2.70
N CYS A 87 -3.17 -11.75 1.60
CA CYS A 87 -4.43 -12.45 1.38
C CYS A 87 -4.47 -13.04 -0.04
N PHE A 88 -4.35 -14.37 -0.15
CA PHE A 88 -4.54 -15.07 -1.42
C PHE A 88 -6.03 -15.12 -1.78
N GLY A 89 -6.31 -15.15 -3.09
CA GLY A 89 -7.69 -15.19 -3.58
C GLY A 89 -8.41 -16.51 -3.19
N PRO A 90 -9.75 -16.52 -3.05
CA PRO A 90 -10.49 -17.76 -2.81
C PRO A 90 -10.19 -18.80 -3.89
N GLY A 91 -9.85 -20.03 -3.47
CA GLY A 91 -9.54 -21.13 -4.39
C GLY A 91 -8.19 -21.01 -5.12
N MET A 92 -7.38 -20.00 -4.82
CA MET A 92 -6.05 -19.86 -5.41
C MET A 92 -5.06 -20.83 -4.74
N SER A 93 -4.42 -21.67 -5.55
CA SER A 93 -3.36 -22.56 -5.10
C SER A 93 -2.02 -21.82 -4.95
N LEU A 94 -1.13 -22.34 -4.09
CA LEU A 94 0.23 -21.81 -3.97
C LEU A 94 1.03 -21.89 -5.28
N ALA A 95 0.72 -22.87 -6.15
CA ALA A 95 1.28 -22.95 -7.49
C ALA A 95 0.90 -21.72 -8.34
N GLN A 96 -0.37 -21.33 -8.34
CA GLN A 96 -0.82 -20.12 -9.04
C GLN A 96 -0.20 -18.85 -8.45
N VAL A 97 -0.09 -18.75 -7.12
CA VAL A 97 0.60 -17.64 -6.46
C VAL A 97 2.04 -17.53 -6.93
N ARG A 98 2.75 -18.66 -6.95
CA ARG A 98 4.15 -18.74 -7.42
C ARG A 98 4.27 -18.30 -8.87
N ASP A 99 3.43 -18.79 -9.76
CA ASP A 99 3.47 -18.46 -11.18
C ASP A 99 3.18 -16.97 -11.42
N ASN A 100 2.25 -16.38 -10.66
CA ASN A 100 1.98 -14.94 -10.68
C ASN A 100 3.19 -14.11 -10.22
N VAL A 101 3.88 -14.55 -9.17
CA VAL A 101 5.10 -13.89 -8.67
C VAL A 101 6.21 -13.93 -9.73
N ILE A 102 6.46 -15.10 -10.33
CA ILE A 102 7.45 -15.27 -11.39
C ILE A 102 7.12 -14.39 -12.59
N HIS A 103 5.86 -14.43 -13.04
CA HIS A 103 5.41 -13.62 -14.16
C HIS A 103 5.61 -12.12 -13.90
N TYR A 104 5.24 -11.65 -12.71
CA TYR A 104 5.41 -10.26 -12.32
C TYR A 104 6.89 -9.83 -12.26
N LEU A 105 7.75 -10.65 -11.64
CA LEU A 105 9.18 -10.37 -11.55
C LEU A 105 9.82 -10.33 -12.95
N ALA A 106 9.49 -11.28 -13.82
CA ALA A 106 9.98 -11.30 -15.20
C ALA A 106 9.49 -10.09 -16.02
N ALA A 107 8.24 -9.64 -15.82
CA ALA A 107 7.67 -8.45 -16.47
C ALA A 107 8.27 -7.14 -15.95
N THR A 108 8.87 -7.15 -14.75
CA THR A 108 9.57 -6.01 -14.16
C THR A 108 11.09 -6.06 -14.37
N GLY A 109 11.58 -7.00 -15.18
CA GLY A 109 12.99 -7.10 -15.56
C GLY A 109 13.82 -8.03 -14.68
N HIS A 110 13.21 -8.68 -13.69
CA HIS A 110 13.89 -9.55 -12.73
C HIS A 110 13.76 -11.02 -13.11
N ARG A 111 14.67 -11.49 -13.96
CA ARG A 111 14.70 -12.88 -14.47
C ARG A 111 15.86 -13.65 -13.84
N GLY A 112 15.62 -14.25 -12.68
CA GLY A 112 16.61 -15.10 -11.99
C GLY A 112 17.55 -14.35 -11.04
N ASP A 113 17.32 -13.06 -10.79
CA ASP A 113 18.06 -12.22 -9.83
C ASP A 113 17.19 -11.77 -8.65
N ALA A 114 15.95 -12.25 -8.56
CA ALA A 114 15.01 -11.85 -7.53
C ALA A 114 15.48 -12.27 -6.14
N THR A 115 15.67 -11.28 -5.26
CA THR A 115 15.99 -11.50 -3.84
C THR A 115 14.73 -11.88 -3.04
N ALA A 116 14.90 -12.46 -1.86
CA ALA A 116 13.79 -12.74 -0.95
C ALA A 116 12.98 -11.48 -0.58
N GLU A 117 13.65 -10.33 -0.43
CA GLU A 117 12.98 -9.05 -0.21
C GLU A 117 12.10 -8.65 -1.40
N MET A 118 12.60 -8.80 -2.62
CA MET A 118 11.83 -8.50 -3.82
C MET A 118 10.61 -9.43 -3.94
N VAL A 119 10.80 -10.73 -3.70
CA VAL A 119 9.70 -11.71 -3.68
C VAL A 119 8.64 -11.34 -2.62
N ALA A 120 9.05 -10.95 -1.41
CA ALA A 120 8.13 -10.53 -0.35
C ALA A 120 7.33 -9.28 -0.74
N ARG A 121 8.02 -8.26 -1.29
CA ARG A 121 7.37 -7.03 -1.80
C ARG A 121 6.40 -7.35 -2.92
N THR A 122 6.78 -8.21 -3.86
CA THR A 122 5.90 -8.69 -4.93
C THR A 122 4.69 -9.38 -4.34
N LEU A 123 4.84 -10.34 -3.43
CA LEU A 123 3.72 -11.02 -2.77
C LEU A 123 2.73 -10.04 -2.15
N TRP A 124 3.19 -9.07 -1.36
CA TRP A 124 2.30 -8.05 -0.81
C TRP A 124 1.64 -7.21 -1.89
N GLN A 125 2.34 -6.87 -2.96
CA GLN A 125 1.80 -6.06 -4.06
C GLN A 125 0.71 -6.80 -4.83
N LEU A 126 0.93 -8.09 -5.08
CA LEU A 126 0.01 -8.96 -5.78
C LEU A 126 -1.20 -9.36 -4.93
N PHE A 127 -0.98 -9.57 -3.63
CA PHE A 127 -1.94 -10.20 -2.73
C PHE A 127 -2.11 -9.43 -1.41
N PRO A 128 -2.39 -8.11 -1.43
CA PRO A 128 -2.67 -7.38 -0.20
C PRO A 128 -3.95 -7.88 0.47
N CYS A 129 -4.05 -7.72 1.77
CA CYS A 129 -5.33 -7.86 2.49
C CYS A 129 -6.15 -6.56 2.44
N PRO A 130 -7.49 -6.63 2.56
CA PRO A 130 -8.32 -7.79 2.95
C PRO A 130 -8.61 -8.81 1.85
N PHE A 131 -8.35 -8.47 0.59
CA PHE A 131 -8.44 -9.37 -0.56
C PHE A 131 -7.53 -8.85 -1.69
N THR A 132 -7.13 -9.76 -2.58
CA THR A 132 -6.30 -9.39 -3.73
C THR A 132 -7.05 -8.50 -4.73
N PRO A 133 -6.41 -7.47 -5.32
CA PRO A 133 -6.97 -6.67 -6.40
C PRO A 133 -6.92 -7.37 -7.76
N TYR A 134 -6.34 -8.58 -7.88
CA TYR A 134 -6.35 -9.39 -9.10
C TYR A 134 -7.70 -10.04 -9.34
N ARG A 135 -8.65 -9.18 -9.69
CA ARG A 135 -10.05 -9.51 -9.87
C ARG A 135 -10.55 -8.76 -11.10
N LYS A 136 -11.45 -9.38 -11.86
CA LYS A 136 -12.00 -8.79 -13.08
C LYS A 136 -12.81 -7.52 -12.80
N GLU A 137 -13.32 -7.41 -11.58
CA GLU A 137 -14.15 -6.31 -11.09
C GLU A 137 -13.34 -5.05 -10.76
N LEU A 138 -12.00 -5.12 -10.80
CA LEU A 138 -11.11 -4.05 -10.37
C LEU A 138 -10.12 -3.68 -11.47
N ARG A 139 -9.87 -2.38 -11.60
CA ARG A 139 -8.80 -1.81 -12.44
C ARG A 139 -8.10 -0.70 -11.67
N LEU A 140 -6.83 -0.44 -11.97
CA LEU A 140 -6.15 0.77 -11.49
C LEU A 140 -6.95 2.03 -11.83
N ALA A 141 -7.13 2.91 -10.85
CA ALA A 141 -7.88 4.15 -11.03
C ALA A 141 -7.07 5.19 -11.82
N THR A 142 -7.73 5.99 -12.65
CA THR A 142 -7.12 7.17 -13.28
C THR A 142 -7.25 8.40 -12.37
N ARG A 143 -6.52 9.47 -12.69
CA ARG A 143 -6.60 10.74 -11.94
C ARG A 143 -8.03 11.28 -11.85
N GLU A 144 -8.73 11.29 -12.98
CA GLU A 144 -10.09 11.83 -13.09
C GLU A 144 -11.09 11.02 -12.25
N GLN A 145 -10.82 9.71 -12.10
CA GLN A 145 -11.62 8.83 -11.27
C GLN A 145 -11.33 8.99 -9.77
N ILE A 146 -10.12 9.41 -9.42
CA ILE A 146 -9.69 9.66 -8.03
C ILE A 146 -10.16 11.04 -7.55
N GLU A 147 -10.18 12.03 -8.44
CA GLU A 147 -10.60 13.40 -8.11
C GLU A 147 -12.07 13.46 -7.68
N GLY A 148 -12.30 13.97 -6.47
CA GLY A 148 -13.62 14.07 -5.86
C GLY A 148 -13.62 14.02 -4.34
N VAL A 149 -14.81 13.90 -3.77
CA VAL A 149 -15.02 13.72 -2.34
C VAL A 149 -15.60 12.33 -2.09
N TRP A 150 -15.02 11.63 -1.12
CA TRP A 150 -15.24 10.21 -0.91
C TRP A 150 -15.52 9.91 0.55
N LEU A 151 -16.57 9.15 0.81
CA LEU A 151 -16.90 8.62 2.12
C LEU A 151 -16.29 7.22 2.27
N TYR A 152 -15.63 6.96 3.39
CA TYR A 152 -15.33 5.60 3.83
C TYR A 152 -16.51 5.07 4.67
N PRO A 153 -17.46 4.32 4.09
CA PRO A 153 -18.68 3.92 4.79
C PRO A 153 -18.38 3.03 5.99
N GLU A 154 -19.15 3.22 7.05
CA GLU A 154 -19.04 2.46 8.31
C GLU A 154 -19.12 0.94 8.09
N SER A 155 -19.98 0.49 7.18
CA SER A 155 -20.12 -0.93 6.82
C SER A 155 -18.80 -1.57 6.36
N SER A 156 -17.86 -0.77 5.87
CA SER A 156 -16.58 -1.21 5.33
C SER A 156 -15.41 -1.03 6.31
N HIS A 157 -15.64 -0.48 7.50
CA HIS A 157 -14.58 -0.28 8.50
C HIS A 157 -14.02 -1.59 9.02
N LYS A 158 -14.82 -2.66 9.04
CA LYS A 158 -14.34 -4.01 9.37
C LYS A 158 -13.31 -4.56 8.39
N LEU A 159 -13.26 -4.01 7.18
CA LEU A 159 -12.29 -4.37 6.14
C LEU A 159 -11.02 -3.50 6.19
N ARG A 160 -10.93 -2.55 7.13
CA ARG A 160 -9.81 -1.59 7.22
C ARG A 160 -8.45 -2.28 7.36
N TYR A 161 -8.43 -3.46 7.98
CA TYR A 161 -7.24 -4.28 8.18
C TYR A 161 -7.48 -5.68 7.63
N GLY A 162 -6.41 -6.47 7.50
CA GLY A 162 -6.57 -7.88 7.19
C GLY A 162 -7.43 -8.61 8.23
N PRO A 163 -8.15 -9.67 7.84
CA PRO A 163 -9.14 -10.35 8.68
C PRO A 163 -8.65 -10.80 10.07
N THR A 164 -7.34 -11.09 10.21
CA THR A 164 -6.73 -11.48 11.49
C THR A 164 -6.40 -10.26 12.37
N VAL A 165 -6.12 -9.11 11.76
CA VAL A 165 -5.78 -7.85 12.47
C VAL A 165 -7.02 -7.01 12.76
N ALA A 166 -8.06 -7.11 11.93
CA ALA A 166 -9.32 -6.35 12.07
C ALA A 166 -10.07 -6.57 13.40
N ARG A 167 -9.58 -7.47 14.26
CA ARG A 167 -10.05 -7.68 15.64
C ARG A 167 -9.43 -6.74 16.68
N VAL A 168 -8.39 -5.98 16.33
CA VAL A 168 -7.72 -5.02 17.21
C VAL A 168 -7.82 -3.65 16.57
N SER A 169 -8.52 -2.72 17.21
CA SER A 169 -8.57 -1.33 16.73
C SER A 169 -7.13 -0.80 16.64
N PRO A 170 -6.72 -0.20 15.51
CA PRO A 170 -5.40 0.42 15.33
C PRO A 170 -5.15 1.56 16.32
N TYR A 171 -6.22 2.00 16.95
CA TYR A 171 -6.27 3.10 17.89
C TYR A 171 -6.16 2.63 19.36
N GLY A 172 -6.00 1.32 19.60
CA GLY A 172 -5.82 0.72 20.92
C GLY A 172 -7.13 0.44 21.67
N ASP A 173 -7.02 -0.32 22.75
CA ASP A 173 -8.10 -0.57 23.70
C ASP A 173 -8.48 0.76 24.38
N GLY A 174 -9.60 1.36 23.96
CA GLY A 174 -10.13 2.60 24.54
C GLY A 174 -10.28 3.78 23.59
N GLN A 175 -9.79 3.71 22.34
CA GLN A 175 -10.12 4.74 21.35
C GLN A 175 -11.47 4.50 20.68
N ARG A 176 -12.18 5.61 20.52
CA ARG A 176 -13.57 5.69 20.08
C ARG A 176 -13.67 5.28 18.61
N PRO A 177 -14.69 4.51 18.21
CA PRO A 177 -14.79 4.04 16.83
C PRO A 177 -14.90 5.24 15.88
N VAL A 178 -14.19 5.15 14.75
CA VAL A 178 -14.40 6.07 13.63
C VAL A 178 -15.82 5.84 13.11
N ARG A 179 -16.65 6.87 13.13
CA ARG A 179 -17.99 6.81 12.52
C ARG A 179 -18.01 7.35 11.11
N CYS A 180 -17.21 8.37 10.87
CA CYS A 180 -17.09 8.95 9.55
C CYS A 180 -15.64 9.25 9.23
N GLU A 181 -15.23 8.90 8.02
CA GLU A 181 -13.98 9.33 7.44
C GLU A 181 -14.30 9.76 6.01
N VAL A 182 -14.11 11.04 5.71
CA VAL A 182 -14.33 11.62 4.39
C VAL A 182 -13.01 12.16 3.85
N ILE A 183 -12.75 11.86 2.59
CA ILE A 183 -11.51 12.19 1.90
C ILE A 183 -11.85 13.06 0.70
N GLY A 184 -11.26 14.25 0.64
CA GLY A 184 -11.31 15.14 -0.53
C GLY A 184 -9.99 15.09 -1.28
N LEU A 185 -10.04 14.71 -2.55
CA LEU A 185 -8.90 14.70 -3.48
C LEU A 185 -9.22 15.68 -4.61
N TYR A 186 -8.72 16.90 -4.48
CA TYR A 186 -9.09 17.99 -5.38
C TYR A 186 -8.08 18.15 -6.53
N ALA A 187 -8.58 18.67 -7.65
CA ALA A 187 -7.75 19.16 -8.74
C ALA A 187 -6.71 20.17 -8.20
N GLY A 188 -5.48 20.07 -8.69
CA GLY A 188 -4.33 20.83 -8.15
C GLY A 188 -3.57 20.13 -7.03
N GLY A 189 -3.98 18.92 -6.64
CA GLY A 189 -3.24 18.09 -5.69
C GLY A 189 -3.52 18.41 -4.23
N GLU A 190 -4.60 19.11 -3.91
CA GLU A 190 -4.98 19.34 -2.51
C GLU A 190 -5.71 18.10 -1.94
N HIS A 191 -5.26 17.63 -0.77
CA HIS A 191 -5.85 16.50 -0.06
C HIS A 191 -6.47 16.97 1.25
N ARG A 192 -7.67 16.47 1.57
CA ARG A 192 -8.36 16.74 2.82
C ARG A 192 -8.86 15.44 3.42
N VAL A 193 -8.75 15.30 4.73
CA VAL A 193 -9.34 14.20 5.48
C VAL A 193 -10.12 14.79 6.64
N LEU A 194 -11.38 14.41 6.77
CA LEU A 194 -12.21 14.71 7.93
C LEU A 194 -12.58 13.39 8.60
N VAL A 195 -12.27 13.28 9.90
CA VAL A 195 -12.61 12.10 10.70
C VAL A 195 -13.51 12.52 11.85
N THR A 196 -14.67 11.88 11.95
CA THR A 196 -15.56 11.98 13.10
C THR A 196 -15.46 10.68 13.90
N MET A 197 -15.10 10.81 15.17
CA MET A 197 -15.11 9.74 16.15
C MET A 197 -16.39 9.84 17.00
N ASP A 198 -16.70 8.78 17.76
CA ASP A 198 -17.86 8.68 18.67
C ASP A 198 -19.23 8.65 17.99
N ALA A 199 -20.30 8.55 18.79
CA ALA A 199 -21.69 8.55 18.34
C ALA A 199 -22.15 9.80 17.55
N LYS A 200 -21.28 10.77 17.25
CA LYS A 200 -21.65 11.91 16.41
C LYS A 200 -21.91 11.43 14.98
N PRO A 201 -23.04 11.84 14.36
CA PRO A 201 -23.31 11.48 12.97
C PRO A 201 -22.28 12.11 12.04
N CYS A 202 -22.09 11.52 10.86
CA CYS A 202 -21.25 12.14 9.85
C CYS A 202 -21.82 13.51 9.45
N GLN A 203 -21.02 14.55 9.61
CA GLN A 203 -21.40 15.93 9.30
C GLN A 203 -21.28 16.25 7.81
N VAL A 204 -20.53 15.43 7.06
CA VAL A 204 -20.27 15.61 5.63
C VAL A 204 -21.08 14.56 4.87
N ARG A 205 -22.10 15.01 4.14
CA ARG A 205 -23.00 14.14 3.37
C ARG A 205 -22.85 14.34 1.86
N THR A 206 -22.29 15.48 1.46
CA THR A 206 -22.11 15.90 0.08
C THR A 206 -20.70 16.43 -0.15
N ALA A 207 -20.29 16.54 -1.42
CA ALA A 207 -19.06 17.21 -1.78
C ALA A 207 -19.06 18.70 -1.37
N ALA A 208 -20.23 19.35 -1.37
CA ALA A 208 -20.40 20.75 -0.96
C ALA A 208 -20.09 20.97 0.53
N ASP A 209 -20.48 20.04 1.41
CA ASP A 209 -20.16 20.09 2.84
C ASP A 209 -18.64 20.06 3.06
N MET A 210 -17.94 19.22 2.29
CA MET A 210 -16.47 19.12 2.35
C MET A 210 -15.80 20.38 1.81
N GLU A 211 -16.34 20.98 0.74
CA GLU A 211 -15.84 22.24 0.18
C GLU A 211 -16.02 23.42 1.17
N ALA A 212 -17.10 23.45 1.94
CA ALA A 212 -17.27 24.42 3.02
C ALA A 212 -16.16 24.29 4.08
N GLN A 213 -15.84 23.05 4.49
CA GLN A 213 -14.73 22.77 5.42
C GLN A 213 -13.37 23.13 4.81
N ARG A 214 -13.15 22.81 3.53
CA ARG A 214 -11.92 23.09 2.79
C ARG A 214 -11.53 24.57 2.83
N ARG A 215 -12.52 25.47 2.76
CA ARG A 215 -12.31 26.94 2.78
C ARG A 215 -11.93 27.50 4.15
N LEU A 216 -12.22 26.78 5.23
CA LEU A 216 -11.95 27.25 6.59
C LEU A 216 -10.50 27.03 7.03
N TYR A 217 -9.81 26.06 6.41
CA TYR A 217 -8.47 25.65 6.83
C TYR A 217 -7.47 25.72 5.68
N PRO A 218 -6.24 26.21 5.91
CA PRO A 218 -5.21 26.22 4.88
C PRO A 218 -4.85 24.78 4.45
N PRO A 219 -4.43 24.56 3.19
CA PRO A 219 -3.99 23.25 2.73
C PRO A 219 -2.59 22.94 3.29
N VAL A 220 -2.48 21.86 4.06
CA VAL A 220 -1.17 21.35 4.55
C VAL A 220 -0.85 19.96 4.02
N VAL A 221 -1.79 19.32 3.32
CA VAL A 221 -1.66 17.98 2.76
C VAL A 221 -1.82 18.07 1.25
N ALA A 222 -0.86 17.49 0.52
CA ALA A 222 -0.85 17.44 -0.93
C ALA A 222 -0.87 15.99 -1.42
N TRP A 223 -1.39 15.76 -2.62
CA TRP A 223 -1.38 14.48 -3.29
C TRP A 223 -1.01 14.60 -4.77
N HIS A 224 -0.47 13.52 -5.31
CA HIS A 224 -0.35 13.31 -6.75
C HIS A 224 -0.50 11.83 -7.09
N LEU A 225 -0.76 11.53 -8.36
CA LEU A 225 -0.79 10.17 -8.87
C LEU A 225 0.57 9.85 -9.49
N ALA A 226 1.29 8.91 -8.89
CA ALA A 226 2.47 8.29 -9.48
C ALA A 226 2.06 7.16 -10.44
N ASP A 227 3.04 6.51 -11.04
CA ASP A 227 2.81 5.43 -11.99
C ASP A 227 1.92 4.32 -11.40
N ARG A 228 1.16 3.66 -12.29
CA ARG A 228 0.31 2.50 -11.96
C ARG A 228 -0.73 2.80 -10.88
N GLY A 229 -1.35 3.98 -10.89
CA GLY A 229 -2.48 4.29 -10.01
C GLY A 229 -2.12 4.45 -8.54
N ARG A 230 -0.84 4.73 -8.25
CA ARG A 230 -0.35 4.93 -6.88
C ARG A 230 -0.56 6.38 -6.44
N LEU A 231 -1.48 6.59 -5.52
CA LEU A 231 -1.72 7.87 -4.88
C LEU A 231 -0.62 8.13 -3.84
N VAL A 232 0.14 9.21 -4.02
CA VAL A 232 1.17 9.63 -3.07
C VAL A 232 0.67 10.86 -2.33
N VAL A 233 0.62 10.78 -1.01
CA VAL A 233 0.18 11.86 -0.11
C VAL A 233 1.38 12.35 0.69
N THR A 234 1.54 13.66 0.79
CA THR A 234 2.62 14.33 1.53
C THR A 234 2.04 15.43 2.40
N ARG A 235 2.80 15.83 3.43
CA ARG A 235 2.40 16.88 4.36
C ARG A 235 3.49 17.94 4.48
N ALA A 236 3.10 19.20 4.37
CA ALA A 236 4.02 20.33 4.53
C ALA A 236 4.37 20.61 6.00
N ASP A 237 3.52 20.16 6.93
CA ASP A 237 3.67 20.39 8.37
C ASP A 237 4.37 19.23 9.12
N VAL A 238 4.61 18.11 8.45
CA VAL A 238 5.31 16.94 9.02
C VAL A 238 6.48 16.58 8.11
N PRO A 239 7.74 16.81 8.53
CA PRO A 239 8.91 16.48 7.74
C PRO A 239 8.93 15.01 7.32
N ASP A 240 9.33 14.77 6.07
CA ASP A 240 9.49 13.44 5.46
C ASP A 240 8.22 12.57 5.50
N HIS A 241 7.04 13.17 5.72
CA HIS A 241 5.79 12.44 5.70
C HIS A 241 5.41 12.04 4.28
N VAL A 242 5.27 10.74 4.07
CA VAL A 242 4.77 10.15 2.83
C VAL A 242 3.82 9.01 3.14
N GLU A 243 2.67 9.02 2.48
CA GLU A 243 1.80 7.85 2.36
C GLU A 243 1.68 7.46 0.89
N GLU A 244 1.80 6.16 0.58
CA GLU A 244 1.56 5.64 -0.76
C GLU A 244 0.39 4.67 -0.72
N TRP A 245 -0.62 4.91 -1.57
CA TRP A 245 -1.84 4.12 -1.66
C TRP A 245 -2.01 3.58 -3.08
N ASP A 246 -1.98 2.25 -3.25
CA ASP A 246 -2.36 1.64 -4.53
C ASP A 246 -3.88 1.72 -4.65
N THR A 247 -4.38 2.43 -5.68
CA THR A 247 -5.81 2.77 -5.79
C THR A 247 -6.44 2.15 -7.04
N TYR A 248 -7.57 1.51 -6.83
CA TYR A 248 -8.34 0.80 -7.84
C TYR A 248 -9.76 1.36 -7.90
N VAL A 249 -10.39 1.26 -9.07
CA VAL A 249 -11.80 1.57 -9.28
C VAL A 249 -12.56 0.27 -9.50
N VAL A 250 -13.75 0.19 -8.93
CA VAL A 250 -14.69 -0.92 -9.14
C VAL A 250 -15.38 -0.72 -10.50
N THR A 251 -15.18 -1.67 -11.41
CA THR A 251 -15.78 -1.67 -12.77
C THR A 251 -17.06 -2.50 -12.82
N GLU A 252 -17.12 -3.58 -12.05
CA GLU A 252 -18.28 -4.46 -11.90
C GLU A 252 -18.63 -4.57 -10.41
N PRO A 253 -19.91 -4.39 -10.01
CA PRO A 253 -20.31 -4.53 -8.62
C PRO A 253 -20.01 -5.92 -8.06
N PHE A 254 -19.60 -6.00 -6.80
CA PHE A 254 -19.37 -7.26 -6.11
C PHE A 254 -19.60 -7.14 -4.60
N THR A 255 -19.67 -8.28 -3.92
CA THR A 255 -19.73 -8.34 -2.46
C THR A 255 -18.53 -9.08 -1.90
N TRP A 256 -17.97 -8.59 -0.80
CA TRP A 256 -16.94 -9.29 -0.03
C TRP A 256 -17.22 -9.16 1.45
N ASP A 257 -17.28 -10.29 2.16
CA ASP A 257 -17.61 -10.33 3.59
C ASP A 257 -18.87 -9.48 3.91
N GLY A 258 -19.94 -9.61 3.12
CA GLY A 258 -21.18 -8.84 3.33
C GLY A 258 -21.09 -7.33 3.08
N VAL A 259 -19.98 -6.82 2.56
CA VAL A 259 -19.84 -5.42 2.11
C VAL A 259 -20.06 -5.35 0.61
N ALA A 260 -20.99 -4.50 0.17
CA ALA A 260 -21.27 -4.23 -1.24
C ALA A 260 -20.39 -3.11 -1.78
N PHE A 261 -19.72 -3.40 -2.90
CA PHE A 261 -18.86 -2.52 -3.66
C PHE A 261 -19.54 -2.20 -4.99
N GLU A 262 -19.86 -0.94 -5.21
CA GLU A 262 -20.61 -0.49 -6.38
C GLU A 262 -19.67 -0.01 -7.48
N ARG A 263 -20.17 -0.01 -8.72
CA ARG A 263 -19.42 0.56 -9.84
C ARG A 263 -19.06 2.02 -9.55
N GLY A 264 -17.79 2.34 -9.72
CA GLY A 264 -17.25 3.68 -9.47
C GLY A 264 -16.73 3.93 -8.07
N ASP A 265 -16.95 3.00 -7.11
CA ASP A 265 -16.28 3.03 -5.82
C ASP A 265 -14.76 2.88 -5.99
N LEU A 266 -13.99 3.48 -5.08
CA LEU A 266 -12.54 3.33 -5.05
C LEU A 266 -12.10 2.40 -3.94
N LEU A 267 -11.09 1.58 -4.22
CA LEU A 267 -10.40 0.73 -3.24
C LEU A 267 -8.96 1.19 -3.13
N ALA A 268 -8.51 1.53 -1.92
CA ALA A 268 -7.16 2.02 -1.70
C ALA A 268 -6.43 1.18 -0.64
N TYR A 269 -5.21 0.74 -0.96
CA TYR A 269 -4.36 -0.06 -0.07
C TYR A 269 -3.14 0.76 0.34
N LEU A 270 -2.97 1.04 1.63
CA LEU A 270 -1.82 1.76 2.17
C LEU A 270 -0.58 0.87 2.12
N ARG A 271 0.35 1.21 1.22
CA ARG A 271 1.59 0.48 0.94
C ARG A 271 2.77 1.00 1.75
N ARG A 272 2.83 2.31 1.91
CA ARG A 272 3.92 2.98 2.60
C ARG A 272 3.34 4.02 3.52
N ALA A 273 3.81 4.01 4.76
CA ALA A 273 3.56 5.04 5.75
C ALA A 273 4.75 5.06 6.70
N ARG A 274 4.73 5.99 7.67
CA ARG A 274 5.67 5.93 8.80
C ARG A 274 5.63 4.53 9.43
N ASP A 275 6.79 3.93 9.66
CA ASP A 275 6.96 2.59 10.24
C ASP A 275 6.52 1.41 9.34
N ASN A 276 6.17 1.67 8.07
CA ASN A 276 5.89 0.64 7.05
C ASN A 276 6.69 0.89 5.76
N GLU A 277 8.01 0.64 5.83
CA GLU A 277 8.92 0.84 4.69
C GLU A 277 9.04 -0.39 3.78
N VAL A 278 8.50 -1.53 4.22
CA VAL A 278 8.58 -2.82 3.50
C VAL A 278 7.55 -2.92 2.37
N GLY A 279 6.67 -1.93 2.24
CA GLY A 279 5.68 -1.89 1.18
C GLY A 279 4.48 -2.79 1.42
N ALA A 280 4.27 -3.34 2.62
CA ALA A 280 3.14 -4.22 2.92
C ALA A 280 1.83 -3.44 2.97
N SER A 281 0.70 -4.06 2.60
CA SER A 281 -0.61 -3.43 2.82
C SER A 281 -0.94 -3.45 4.31
N VAL A 282 -0.98 -2.28 4.93
CA VAL A 282 -1.27 -2.13 6.37
C VAL A 282 -2.64 -1.54 6.64
N GLN A 283 -3.29 -0.97 5.62
CA GLN A 283 -4.64 -0.43 5.73
C GLN A 283 -5.34 -0.52 4.39
N PHE A 284 -6.65 -0.72 4.44
CA PHE A 284 -7.55 -0.69 3.30
C PHE A 284 -8.62 0.39 3.52
N ARG A 285 -9.00 1.05 2.42
CA ARG A 285 -10.15 1.95 2.37
C ARG A 285 -11.03 1.56 1.20
N HIS A 286 -12.32 1.42 1.49
CA HIS A 286 -13.38 1.42 0.50
C HIS A 286 -13.98 2.81 0.49
N LEU A 287 -14.04 3.46 -0.66
CA LEU A 287 -14.38 4.86 -0.80
C LEU A 287 -15.55 5.00 -1.77
N LYS A 288 -16.68 5.49 -1.25
CA LYS A 288 -17.88 5.79 -2.03
C LYS A 288 -17.94 7.26 -2.37
N ARG A 289 -18.20 7.58 -3.63
CA ARG A 289 -18.26 8.99 -4.06
C ARG A 289 -19.45 9.67 -3.39
N LEU A 290 -19.22 10.85 -2.81
CA LEU A 290 -20.31 11.70 -2.33
C LEU A 290 -20.91 12.49 -3.50
N PRO A 291 -22.24 12.72 -3.49
CA PRO A 291 -22.91 13.54 -4.49
C PRO A 291 -22.54 15.03 -4.35
#